data_AF-A0A4S4E1A8-F1
#
_entry.id   AF-A0A4S4E1A8-F1
#
_cell.length_a   1.000
_cell.length_b   1.000
_cell.length_c   1.000
_cell.angle_alpha   90.00
_cell.angle_beta   90.00
_cell.angle_gamma   90.00
#
_symmetry.space_group_name_H-M   'P 1'
#
loop_
_entity.id
_entity.type
_entity.pdbx_description
1 polymer ?
#
loop_
_entity_poly.entity_id
_entity_poly.type
_entity_poly.pdbx_seq_one_letter_code
_entity_poly.pdbx_strand_id
1 'polypeptide(L)'
;MESSSVITPEDVLKCLMNDGTIDTMRLKIINQLKANEELKNTTIKMAEQSKVLNTPGAEKQTKRELFDALRQELDLGVDFGQEWADNGKENSDSTSKKRKLDEMNSEGAADEVASGSSKPPAVPDDSSKVPRPSVTT
;
A
#
# COMPACT_ATOMS: atom_id res chain seq x y z
N MET A 1 -22.98 27.04 -17.89
CA MET A 1 -23.58 26.29 -16.78
C MET A 1 -22.91 24.94 -16.78
N GLU A 2 -21.93 24.73 -15.92
CA GLU A 2 -21.23 23.45 -15.82
C GLU A 2 -22.10 22.54 -14.96
N SER A 3 -22.79 21.61 -15.61
CA SER A 3 -23.55 20.56 -14.94
C SER A 3 -22.56 19.61 -14.28
N SER A 4 -22.26 19.82 -12.99
CA SER A 4 -21.54 18.84 -12.17
C SER A 4 -22.44 17.62 -11.98
N SER A 5 -22.40 16.71 -12.95
CA SER A 5 -23.09 15.43 -12.83
C SER A 5 -22.42 14.63 -11.74
N VAL A 6 -23.22 14.07 -10.83
CA VAL A 6 -22.71 13.16 -9.80
C VAL A 6 -22.05 11.98 -10.52
N ILE A 7 -20.75 11.80 -10.32
CA ILE A 7 -20.00 10.68 -10.87
C ILE A 7 -20.32 9.44 -10.03
N THR A 8 -20.81 8.38 -10.67
CA THR A 8 -21.08 7.12 -9.99
C THR A 8 -19.88 6.17 -10.10
N PRO A 9 -19.71 5.20 -9.17
CA PRO A 9 -18.69 4.17 -9.29
C PRO A 9 -18.77 3.37 -10.60
N GLU A 10 -19.98 3.18 -11.13
CA GLU A 10 -20.24 2.51 -12.40
C GLU A 10 -19.68 3.30 -13.58
N ASP A 11 -19.83 4.64 -13.55
CA ASP A 11 -19.25 5.53 -14.57
C ASP A 11 -17.72 5.45 -14.56
N VAL A 12 -17.11 5.41 -13.36
CA VAL A 12 -15.66 5.26 -13.20
C VAL A 12 -15.18 3.92 -13.74
N LEU A 13 -15.84 2.82 -13.35
CA LEU A 13 -15.50 1.48 -13.82
C LEU A 13 -15.63 1.39 -15.34
N LYS A 14 -16.71 1.92 -15.90
CA LYS A 14 -16.92 1.96 -17.34
C LYS A 14 -15.82 2.75 -18.04
N CYS A 15 -15.41 3.90 -17.53
CA CYS A 15 -14.28 4.66 -18.09
C CYS A 15 -12.98 3.83 -18.06
N LEU A 16 -12.63 3.23 -16.92
CA LEU A 16 -11.41 2.43 -16.74
C LEU A 16 -11.36 1.14 -17.58
N MET A 17 -12.53 0.58 -17.91
CA MET A 17 -12.63 -0.56 -18.83
C MET A 17 -12.42 -0.14 -20.29
N ASN A 18 -12.85 1.06 -20.67
CA ASN A 18 -12.82 1.51 -22.07
C ASN A 18 -11.53 2.23 -22.46
N ASP A 19 -10.82 2.83 -21.51
CA ASP A 19 -9.56 3.54 -21.75
C ASP A 19 -8.32 2.62 -21.76
N GLY A 20 -8.51 1.32 -21.48
CA GLY A 20 -7.45 0.31 -21.45
C GLY A 20 -6.61 0.31 -20.17
N THR A 21 -6.94 1.12 -19.16
CA THR A 21 -6.21 1.17 -17.89
C THR A 21 -6.27 -0.16 -17.16
N ILE A 22 -7.45 -0.81 -17.12
CA ILE A 22 -7.62 -2.12 -16.47
C ILE A 22 -6.77 -3.19 -17.16
N ASP A 23 -6.70 -3.19 -18.49
CA ASP A 23 -5.90 -4.17 -19.23
C ASP A 23 -4.40 -3.92 -19.05
N THR A 24 -3.98 -2.65 -18.97
CA THR A 24 -2.61 -2.29 -18.62
C THR A 24 -2.27 -2.78 -17.21
N MET A 25 -3.17 -2.62 -16.24
CA MET A 25 -3.00 -3.15 -14.88
C MET A 25 -2.91 -4.67 -14.87
N ARG A 26 -3.81 -5.37 -15.57
CA ARG A 26 -3.77 -6.83 -15.73
C ARG A 26 -2.43 -7.28 -16.29
N LEU A 27 -1.94 -6.63 -17.34
CA LEU A 27 -0.67 -6.96 -17.97
C LEU A 27 0.51 -6.75 -17.00
N LYS A 28 0.54 -5.64 -16.26
CA LYS A 28 1.57 -5.39 -15.24
C LYS A 28 1.57 -6.47 -14.16
N ILE A 29 0.40 -6.84 -13.64
CA ILE A 29 0.26 -7.92 -12.65
C ILE A 29 0.77 -9.25 -13.21
N ILE A 30 0.34 -9.62 -14.42
CA ILE A 30 0.80 -10.84 -15.09
C ILE A 30 2.32 -10.84 -15.26
N ASN A 31 2.91 -9.73 -15.70
CA ASN A 31 4.36 -9.63 -15.91
C ASN A 31 5.13 -9.72 -14.59
N GLN A 32 4.66 -9.07 -13.53
CA GLN A 32 5.27 -9.17 -12.21
C GLN A 32 5.20 -10.59 -11.65
N LEU A 33 4.04 -11.26 -11.76
CA LEU A 33 3.88 -12.66 -11.35
C LEU A 33 4.78 -13.60 -12.17
N LYS A 34 4.88 -13.37 -13.49
CA LYS A 34 5.76 -14.13 -14.38
C LYS A 34 7.24 -13.86 -14.15
N ALA A 35 7.63 -12.72 -13.59
CA ALA A 35 9.02 -12.42 -13.27
C ALA A 35 9.41 -12.85 -11.84
N ASN A 36 8.43 -13.20 -11.00
CA ASN A 36 8.69 -13.61 -9.63
C ASN A 36 9.17 -15.07 -9.58
N GLU A 37 10.49 -15.25 -9.57
CA GLU A 37 11.13 -16.57 -9.50
C GLU A 37 10.90 -17.25 -8.15
N GLU A 38 10.81 -16.52 -7.05
CA GLU A 38 10.53 -17.09 -5.73
C GLU A 38 9.15 -17.76 -5.73
N LEU A 39 8.11 -17.05 -6.18
CA LEU A 39 6.76 -17.59 -6.28
C LEU A 39 6.71 -18.82 -7.18
N LYS A 40 7.41 -18.80 -8.32
CA LYS A 40 7.50 -19.96 -9.22
C LYS A 40 8.16 -21.15 -8.53
N ASN A 41 9.34 -20.95 -7.95
CA ASN A 41 10.11 -22.00 -7.30
C ASN A 41 9.30 -22.62 -6.16
N THR A 42 8.61 -21.80 -5.38
CA THR A 42 7.78 -22.31 -4.30
C THR A 42 6.55 -23.05 -4.83
N THR A 43 5.90 -22.55 -5.89
CA THR A 43 4.79 -23.27 -6.55
C THR A 43 5.25 -24.63 -7.09
N ILE A 44 6.45 -24.71 -7.68
CA ILE A 44 7.05 -25.97 -8.14
C ILE A 44 7.26 -26.93 -6.98
N LYS A 45 7.88 -26.47 -5.88
CA LYS A 45 8.08 -27.28 -4.68
C LYS A 45 6.76 -27.81 -4.10
N MET A 46 5.71 -26.98 -4.09
CA MET A 46 4.37 -27.42 -3.65
C MET A 46 3.81 -28.51 -4.55
N ALA A 47 3.97 -28.38 -5.88
CA ALA A 47 3.54 -29.40 -6.82
C ALA A 47 4.34 -30.71 -6.65
N GLU A 48 5.65 -30.62 -6.44
CA GLU A 48 6.52 -31.77 -6.19
C GLU A 48 6.18 -32.51 -4.89
N GLN A 49 5.71 -31.80 -3.86
CA GLN A 49 5.31 -32.36 -2.57
C GLN A 49 3.85 -32.81 -2.52
N SER A 50 3.04 -32.55 -3.55
CA SER A 50 1.62 -32.89 -3.58
C SER A 50 1.38 -34.39 -3.49
N LYS A 51 0.53 -34.82 -2.57
CA LYS A 51 0.09 -36.22 -2.44
C LYS A 51 -0.83 -36.61 -3.59
N VAL A 52 -1.65 -35.67 -4.07
CA VAL A 52 -2.57 -35.89 -5.19
C VAL A 52 -1.80 -36.12 -6.49
N LEU A 53 -0.71 -35.38 -6.74
CA LEU A 53 0.10 -35.61 -7.95
C LEU A 53 1.02 -36.82 -7.83
N ASN A 54 1.50 -37.14 -6.62
CA ASN A 54 2.39 -38.28 -6.38
C ASN A 54 1.65 -39.61 -6.15
N THR A 55 0.32 -39.65 -6.23
CA THR A 55 -0.43 -40.90 -6.03
C THR A 55 -0.37 -41.78 -7.29
N PRO A 56 -0.08 -43.10 -7.15
CA PRO A 56 -0.07 -43.99 -8.29
C PRO A 56 -1.44 -44.00 -9.01
N GLY A 57 -1.44 -43.80 -10.34
CA GLY A 57 -2.67 -43.73 -11.12
C GLY A 57 -3.24 -42.32 -11.28
N ALA A 58 -2.61 -41.29 -10.71
CA ALA A 58 -2.97 -39.89 -10.94
C ALA A 58 -2.97 -39.52 -12.43
N GLU A 59 -2.11 -40.15 -13.23
CA GLU A 59 -2.04 -39.96 -14.69
C GLU A 59 -3.28 -40.43 -15.46
N LYS A 60 -4.14 -41.24 -14.82
CA LYS A 60 -5.38 -41.78 -15.40
C LYS A 60 -6.61 -40.99 -14.99
N GLN A 61 -6.48 -40.09 -14.03
CA GLN A 61 -7.58 -39.25 -13.57
C GLN A 61 -7.90 -38.18 -14.61
N THR A 62 -9.15 -37.76 -14.65
CA THR A 62 -9.55 -36.62 -15.47
C THR A 62 -9.00 -35.32 -14.88
N LYS A 63 -8.80 -34.32 -15.74
CA LYS A 63 -8.36 -32.98 -15.30
C LYS A 63 -9.24 -32.41 -14.18
N ARG A 64 -10.55 -32.69 -14.22
CA ARG A 64 -11.52 -32.23 -13.22
C ARG A 64 -11.30 -32.91 -11.87
N GLU A 65 -11.17 -34.23 -11.85
CA GLU A 65 -10.91 -35.00 -10.62
C GLU A 65 -9.59 -34.57 -9.97
N LEU A 66 -8.54 -34.36 -10.77
CA LEU A 66 -7.26 -33.83 -10.30
C LEU A 66 -7.42 -32.43 -9.69
N PHE A 67 -8.18 -31.54 -10.34
CA PHE A 67 -8.38 -30.17 -9.85
C PHE A 67 -9.19 -30.15 -8.55
N ASP A 68 -10.24 -30.95 -8.46
CA ASP A 68 -11.09 -31.06 -7.27
C ASP A 68 -10.29 -31.68 -6.10
N ALA A 69 -9.47 -32.71 -6.36
CA ALA A 69 -8.60 -33.32 -5.36
C ALA A 69 -7.47 -32.37 -4.89
N LEU A 70 -6.82 -31.65 -5.81
CA LEU A 70 -5.81 -30.65 -5.48
C LEU A 70 -6.41 -29.49 -4.68
N ARG A 71 -7.62 -29.07 -5.01
CA ARG A 71 -8.32 -28.04 -4.24
C ARG A 71 -8.58 -28.49 -2.81
N GLN A 72 -9.03 -29.73 -2.62
CA GLN A 72 -9.20 -30.31 -1.29
C GLN A 72 -7.87 -30.41 -0.54
N GLU A 73 -6.78 -30.82 -1.19
CA GLU A 73 -5.45 -30.87 -0.58
C GLU A 73 -4.98 -29.48 -0.08
N LEU A 74 -5.19 -28.43 -0.89
CA LEU A 74 -4.82 -27.06 -0.53
C LEU A 74 -5.72 -26.47 0.56
N ASP A 75 -7.04 -26.72 0.51
CA ASP A 75 -7.99 -26.23 1.51
C ASP A 75 -7.81 -26.95 2.87
N LEU A 76 -7.32 -28.20 2.87
CA LEU A 76 -7.02 -28.98 4.08
C LEU A 76 -5.61 -28.71 4.62
N GLY A 77 -4.68 -28.26 3.77
CA GLY A 77 -3.27 -28.00 4.08
C GLY A 77 -3.00 -26.67 4.77
N VAL A 78 -3.91 -26.15 5.59
CA VAL A 78 -3.74 -24.88 6.33
C VAL A 78 -2.47 -24.87 7.21
N ASP A 79 -1.90 -26.04 7.53
CA ASP A 79 -0.60 -26.19 8.21
C ASP A 79 0.63 -25.81 7.34
N PHE A 80 0.53 -25.85 6.01
CA PHE A 80 1.58 -25.31 5.13
C PHE A 80 1.66 -23.78 5.20
N GLY A 81 0.63 -23.10 5.72
CA GLY A 81 0.57 -21.64 5.83
C GLY A 81 1.45 -21.04 6.93
N GLN A 82 2.04 -21.84 7.81
CA GLN A 82 2.83 -21.33 8.94
C GLN A 82 4.24 -20.86 8.54
N GLU A 83 4.81 -21.37 7.43
CA GLU A 83 6.11 -20.90 6.90
C GLU A 83 5.99 -19.57 6.13
N TRP A 84 4.81 -19.27 5.58
CA TRP A 84 4.58 -18.06 4.77
C TRP A 84 4.30 -16.80 5.61
N ALA A 85 4.11 -16.95 6.92
CA ALA A 85 3.91 -15.83 7.83
C ALA A 85 5.22 -15.18 8.31
N ASP A 86 6.38 -15.81 8.06
CA ASP A 86 7.66 -15.39 8.67
C ASP A 86 8.50 -14.45 7.77
N ASN A 87 8.31 -14.45 6.45
CA ASN A 87 9.20 -13.71 5.55
C ASN A 87 8.89 -12.19 5.41
N GLY A 88 8.28 -11.59 6.43
CA GLY A 88 7.88 -10.18 6.48
C GLY A 88 8.63 -9.33 7.51
N LYS A 89 9.66 -9.86 8.19
CA LYS A 89 10.29 -9.16 9.31
C LYS A 89 11.82 -9.24 9.34
N GLU A 90 12.46 -8.71 8.30
CA GLU A 90 13.89 -8.38 8.38
C GLU A 90 14.23 -7.11 7.60
N ASN A 91 14.02 -5.96 8.26
CA ASN A 91 14.93 -4.82 8.28
C ASN A 91 14.28 -3.70 9.11
N SER A 92 14.44 -3.78 10.43
CA SER A 92 14.24 -2.62 11.31
C SER A 92 15.14 -2.82 12.52
N ASP A 93 16.44 -2.65 12.30
CA ASP A 93 17.35 -2.28 13.39
C ASP A 93 17.03 -0.83 13.79
N SER A 94 15.91 -0.66 14.50
CA SER A 94 15.65 0.57 15.25
C SER A 94 15.56 0.18 16.70
N THR A 95 16.65 0.43 17.42
CA THR A 95 16.74 0.46 18.88
C THR A 95 15.84 1.57 19.43
N SER A 96 14.52 1.42 19.27
CA SER A 96 13.54 2.33 19.83
C SER A 96 13.23 1.90 21.27
N LYS A 97 14.02 2.45 22.19
CA LYS A 97 13.70 2.53 23.62
C LYS A 97 12.22 2.90 23.80
N LYS A 98 11.45 2.03 24.45
CA LYS A 98 10.10 2.28 24.96
C LYS A 98 10.10 3.57 25.79
N ARG A 99 9.68 4.70 25.20
CA ARG A 99 9.33 5.89 25.97
C ARG A 99 7.98 5.60 26.62
N LYS A 100 7.97 5.48 27.96
CA LYS A 100 6.73 5.43 28.74
C LYS A 100 5.94 6.71 28.43
N LEU A 101 4.72 6.53 27.95
CA LEU A 101 3.72 7.58 27.84
C LEU A 101 3.02 7.68 29.20
N ASP A 102 3.68 8.31 30.15
CA ASP A 102 3.05 8.86 31.34
C ASP A 102 3.62 10.26 31.50
N GLU A 103 2.75 11.22 31.84
CA GLU A 103 3.05 12.59 32.25
C GLU A 103 2.99 13.68 31.16
N MET A 104 1.77 14.11 30.83
CA MET A 104 1.52 15.53 30.54
C MET A 104 0.06 15.93 30.87
N ASN A 105 -0.17 16.26 32.15
CA ASN A 105 -1.25 17.07 32.68
C ASN A 105 -0.77 17.45 34.10
N SER A 106 -0.65 18.69 34.54
CA SER A 106 -1.52 19.84 34.36
C SER A 106 -0.72 21.15 34.51
N GLU A 107 -0.91 22.05 33.56
CA GLU A 107 -1.16 23.49 33.73
C GLU A 107 -0.81 24.07 35.13
N GLY A 108 0.35 24.73 35.20
CA GLY A 108 0.73 25.57 36.34
C GLY A 108 -0.03 26.90 36.29
N ALA A 109 -1.00 27.04 37.18
CA ALA A 109 -1.57 28.32 37.57
C ALA A 109 -0.88 28.86 38.84
N ALA A 110 -0.86 30.19 38.96
CA ALA A 110 -0.15 31.05 39.94
C ALA A 110 1.28 31.42 39.51
N ASP A 111 1.73 32.68 39.50
CA ASP A 111 1.32 33.83 40.32
C ASP A 111 1.78 35.15 39.64
N GLU A 112 1.14 36.27 39.97
CA GLU A 112 1.53 37.64 39.58
C GLU A 112 2.95 38.02 40.03
N VAL A 113 3.64 38.96 39.34
CA VAL A 113 4.05 40.27 39.89
C VAL A 113 4.90 41.11 38.89
N ALA A 114 4.44 42.36 38.70
CA ALA A 114 5.18 43.63 38.61
C ALA A 114 6.42 43.83 37.67
N SER A 115 6.18 44.71 36.68
CA SER A 115 6.97 45.92 36.33
C SER A 115 8.32 45.83 35.62
N GLY A 116 8.40 46.46 34.43
CA GLY A 116 9.67 47.03 33.94
C GLY A 116 9.78 47.36 32.44
N SER A 117 9.42 48.59 32.07
CA SER A 117 10.10 49.46 31.08
C SER A 117 10.07 49.14 29.55
N SER A 118 9.23 49.93 28.86
CA SER A 118 9.48 50.72 27.63
C SER A 118 10.27 50.13 26.45
N LYS A 119 9.59 49.93 25.30
CA LYS A 119 9.92 50.45 23.93
C LYS A 119 9.16 49.67 22.82
N PRO A 120 8.37 50.30 21.92
CA PRO A 120 7.86 49.65 20.71
C PRO A 120 8.66 50.06 19.47
N PRO A 121 8.97 49.13 18.56
CA PRO A 121 8.60 49.32 17.14
C PRO A 121 8.40 47.97 16.40
N ALA A 122 7.93 47.83 15.17
CA ALA A 122 7.33 48.68 14.15
C ALA A 122 6.62 47.70 13.17
N VAL A 123 5.50 48.13 12.59
CA VAL A 123 4.90 47.46 11.42
C VAL A 123 5.77 47.76 10.19
N PRO A 124 6.10 46.78 9.32
CA PRO A 124 6.64 47.09 8.01
C PRO A 124 5.47 47.37 7.05
N ASP A 125 5.35 48.64 6.67
CA ASP A 125 4.48 49.11 5.59
C ASP A 125 5.11 48.88 4.21
N ASP A 126 4.20 48.74 3.26
CA ASP A 126 4.21 48.80 1.80
C ASP A 126 5.48 49.11 0.96
N SER A 127 5.39 48.61 -0.27
CA SER A 127 5.98 49.11 -1.51
C SER A 127 7.39 48.67 -1.95
N SER A 128 7.43 47.82 -2.99
CA SER A 128 8.50 47.81 -3.99
C SER A 128 7.98 47.37 -5.38
N LYS A 129 7.71 48.41 -6.18
CA LYS A 129 7.53 48.53 -7.63
C LYS A 129 8.41 47.59 -8.48
N VAL A 130 7.82 46.85 -9.42
CA VAL A 130 8.54 46.12 -10.49
C VAL A 130 8.21 46.74 -11.87
N PRO A 131 9.18 46.98 -12.77
CA PRO A 131 8.97 47.78 -13.98
C PRO A 131 8.37 46.98 -15.16
N ARG A 132 7.56 47.68 -15.98
CA ARG A 132 7.08 47.23 -17.29
C ARG A 132 8.24 47.10 -18.31
N PRO A 133 8.26 46.05 -19.16
CA PRO A 133 9.05 46.08 -20.38
C PRO A 133 8.21 46.60 -21.56
N SER A 134 8.77 47.58 -22.27
CA SER A 134 8.34 47.97 -23.62
C SER A 134 9.13 47.16 -24.64
N VAL A 135 8.48 46.55 -25.63
CA VAL A 135 9.12 46.10 -26.87
C VAL A 135 8.30 46.56 -28.06
N THR A 136 8.98 47.32 -28.92
CA THR A 136 8.60 47.79 -30.25
C THR A 136 8.89 46.70 -31.28
N THR A 137 7.95 46.41 -32.17
CA THR A 137 8.14 46.24 -33.63
C THR A 137 6.78 46.36 -34.30
#